data_AF-A0A4C1ZFK9-F1
#
_entry.id   AF-A0A4C1ZFK9-F1
#
_cell.length_a   1.000
_cell.length_b   1.000
_cell.length_c   1.000
_cell.angle_alpha   90.00
_cell.angle_beta   90.00
_cell.angle_gamma   90.00
#
_symmetry.space_group_name_H-M   'P 1'
#
loop_
_entity.id
_entity.type
_entity.pdbx_description
1 polymer ?
#
loop_
_entity_poly.entity_id
_entity_poly.type
_entity_poly.pdbx_seq_one_letter_code
_entity_poly.pdbx_strand_id
1 'polypeptide(L)'
;MEGRWKESLTYKKKDNVEKMSIEKNMTKKKDGIATMKKNHSKLQTMKKSCITPLVSMLLLGQHQLERAISYATEKCEDLDISIERRGRRRFRKRMPGEVARDAGLTLPEELQRAMLECLDRFYEELEHRYKAMDDILITFGVVQPKTLLTSTEEELRDIVPNLTKIYDELCAEDIILEILRLRRHLEAASISLQEAVQWTTLELLKFIVKRDYSESVPSLALCLKFLIICVSVASCERSFQT
;
A
#
# COMPACT_ATOMS: atom_id res chain seq x y z
N MET A 1 -35.65 -21.42 -60.52
CA MET A 1 -35.50 -20.07 -59.94
C MET A 1 -35.27 -20.16 -58.43
N GLU A 2 -34.22 -20.86 -57.96
CA GLU A 2 -34.01 -21.11 -56.51
C GLU A 2 -32.71 -20.55 -55.94
N GLY A 3 -31.81 -20.02 -56.78
CA GLY A 3 -30.51 -19.50 -56.33
C GLY A 3 -30.57 -18.13 -55.62
N ARG A 4 -31.58 -17.30 -55.94
CA ARG A 4 -31.57 -15.87 -55.56
C ARG A 4 -32.05 -15.58 -54.13
N TRP A 5 -32.75 -16.52 -53.49
CA TRP A 5 -33.27 -16.34 -52.11
C TRP A 5 -32.29 -16.79 -51.03
N LYS A 6 -31.36 -17.70 -51.35
CA LYS A 6 -30.36 -18.20 -50.37
C LYS A 6 -29.29 -17.15 -50.06
N GLU A 7 -28.88 -16.36 -51.05
CA GLU A 7 -27.85 -15.31 -50.88
C GLU A 7 -28.32 -14.13 -50.01
N SER A 8 -29.60 -13.74 -50.10
CA SER A 8 -30.16 -12.66 -49.28
C SER A 8 -30.30 -13.04 -47.79
N LEU A 9 -30.50 -14.33 -47.49
CA LEU A 9 -30.55 -14.85 -46.12
C LEU A 9 -29.15 -14.97 -45.48
N THR A 10 -28.13 -15.28 -46.27
CA THR A 10 -26.74 -15.32 -45.79
C THR A 10 -26.16 -13.93 -45.51
N TYR A 11 -26.55 -12.92 -46.30
CA TYR A 11 -26.12 -11.54 -46.09
C TYR A 11 -26.72 -10.95 -44.81
N LYS A 12 -28.04 -11.10 -44.61
CA LYS A 12 -28.72 -10.65 -43.37
C LYS A 12 -28.19 -11.35 -42.11
N LYS A 13 -27.74 -12.62 -42.20
CA LYS A 13 -27.12 -13.33 -41.07
C LYS A 13 -25.74 -12.79 -40.73
N LYS A 14 -24.91 -12.46 -41.73
CA LYS A 14 -23.58 -11.87 -41.50
C LYS A 14 -23.67 -10.51 -40.82
N ASP A 15 -24.55 -9.63 -41.31
CA ASP A 15 -24.73 -8.30 -40.74
C ASP A 15 -25.23 -8.33 -39.28
N ASN A 16 -26.06 -9.31 -38.93
CA ASN A 16 -26.53 -9.50 -37.55
C ASN A 16 -25.45 -10.04 -36.61
N VAL A 17 -24.57 -10.92 -37.11
CA VAL A 17 -23.45 -11.46 -36.32
C VAL A 17 -22.39 -10.39 -36.07
N GLU A 18 -22.14 -9.53 -37.06
CA GLU A 18 -21.19 -8.43 -36.94
C GLU A 18 -21.72 -7.32 -36.00
N LYS A 19 -23.01 -6.97 -36.09
CA LYS A 19 -23.66 -6.06 -35.13
C LYS A 19 -23.63 -6.59 -33.69
N MET A 20 -23.96 -7.87 -33.47
CA MET A 20 -23.87 -8.48 -32.13
C MET A 20 -22.43 -8.52 -31.59
N SER A 21 -21.43 -8.64 -32.46
CA SER A 21 -20.01 -8.66 -32.06
C SER A 21 -19.52 -7.26 -31.67
N ILE A 22 -19.94 -6.23 -32.41
CA ILE A 22 -19.66 -4.82 -32.09
C ILE A 22 -20.34 -4.42 -30.78
N GLU A 23 -21.57 -4.84 -30.56
CA GLU A 23 -22.34 -4.51 -29.35
C GLU A 23 -21.76 -5.20 -28.10
N LYS A 24 -21.31 -6.46 -28.22
CA LYS A 24 -20.57 -7.18 -27.17
C LYS A 24 -19.19 -6.58 -26.85
N ASN A 25 -18.51 -6.03 -27.86
CA ASN A 25 -17.23 -5.34 -27.64
C ASN A 25 -17.42 -3.97 -26.98
N MET A 26 -18.50 -3.26 -27.31
CA MET A 26 -18.84 -1.99 -26.65
C MET A 26 -19.28 -2.17 -25.19
N THR A 27 -19.99 -3.25 -24.85
CA THR A 27 -20.33 -3.57 -23.45
C THR A 27 -19.09 -3.97 -22.66
N LYS A 28 -18.24 -4.87 -23.18
CA LYS A 28 -16.96 -5.21 -22.52
C LYS A 28 -16.05 -3.99 -22.30
N LYS A 29 -15.98 -3.07 -23.27
CA LYS A 29 -15.20 -1.83 -23.15
C LYS A 29 -15.79 -0.87 -22.10
N LYS A 30 -17.13 -0.78 -22.00
CA LYS A 30 -17.81 -0.02 -20.94
C LYS A 30 -17.58 -0.62 -19.56
N ASP A 31 -17.61 -1.95 -19.46
CA ASP A 31 -17.37 -2.66 -18.20
C ASP A 31 -15.92 -2.49 -17.73
N GLY A 32 -14.94 -2.59 -18.65
CA GLY A 32 -13.52 -2.33 -18.36
C GLY A 32 -13.24 -0.90 -17.86
N ILE A 33 -13.86 0.11 -18.50
CA ILE A 33 -13.74 1.52 -18.08
C ILE A 33 -14.44 1.75 -16.73
N ALA A 34 -15.56 1.06 -16.46
CA ALA A 34 -16.26 1.13 -15.17
C ALA A 34 -15.42 0.50 -14.04
N THR A 35 -14.74 -0.62 -14.28
CA THR A 35 -13.81 -1.24 -13.31
C THR A 35 -12.58 -0.39 -13.06
N MET A 36 -11.98 0.22 -14.08
CA MET A 36 -10.84 1.13 -13.89
C MET A 36 -11.23 2.40 -13.13
N LYS A 37 -12.40 2.98 -13.40
CA LYS A 37 -12.93 4.11 -12.62
C LYS A 37 -13.24 3.74 -11.18
N LYS A 38 -13.71 2.51 -10.92
CA LYS A 38 -14.00 1.99 -9.58
C LYS A 38 -12.73 1.66 -8.79
N ASN A 39 -11.66 1.24 -9.46
CA ASN A 39 -10.35 1.02 -8.84
C ASN A 39 -9.63 2.34 -8.57
N HIS A 40 -9.70 3.31 -9.48
CA HIS A 40 -9.16 4.66 -9.27
C HIS A 40 -9.91 5.45 -8.19
N SER A 41 -11.24 5.26 -8.07
CA SER A 41 -12.02 5.83 -6.97
C SER A 41 -11.78 5.12 -5.64
N LYS A 42 -11.53 3.80 -5.63
CA LYS A 42 -11.05 3.06 -4.46
C LYS A 42 -9.66 3.48 -4.01
N LEU A 43 -8.73 3.71 -4.94
CA LEU A 43 -7.39 4.22 -4.63
C LEU A 43 -7.44 5.66 -4.07
N GLN A 44 -8.30 6.52 -4.62
CA GLN A 44 -8.52 7.86 -4.09
C GLN A 44 -9.26 7.87 -2.75
N THR A 45 -10.18 6.92 -2.50
CA THR A 45 -10.83 6.78 -1.20
C THR A 45 -9.91 6.16 -0.15
N MET A 46 -8.98 5.26 -0.51
CA MET A 46 -7.93 4.79 0.41
C MET A 46 -6.89 5.88 0.72
N LYS A 47 -6.46 6.66 -0.28
CA LYS A 47 -5.61 7.85 -0.04
C LYS A 47 -6.29 8.86 0.87
N LYS A 48 -7.59 9.15 0.65
CA LYS A 48 -8.37 10.01 1.55
C LYS A 48 -8.55 9.39 2.95
N SER A 49 -8.77 8.08 3.05
CA SER A 49 -8.92 7.32 4.31
C SER A 49 -7.66 7.28 5.16
N CYS A 50 -6.47 7.47 4.58
CA CYS A 50 -5.20 7.50 5.32
C CYS A 50 -4.73 8.93 5.63
N ILE A 51 -5.11 9.93 4.80
CA ILE A 51 -4.78 11.35 5.04
C ILE A 51 -5.72 11.99 6.07
N THR A 52 -7.01 11.59 6.13
CA THR A 52 -7.95 12.08 7.15
C THR A 52 -7.58 11.73 8.59
N PRO A 53 -7.07 10.53 8.94
CA PRO A 53 -6.60 10.26 10.30
C PRO A 53 -5.32 11.03 10.65
N LEU A 54 -4.48 11.42 9.67
CA LEU A 54 -3.27 12.21 9.94
C LEU A 54 -3.61 13.66 10.31
N VAL A 55 -4.52 14.30 9.57
CA VAL A 55 -5.00 15.65 9.90
C VAL A 55 -5.80 15.65 11.20
N SER A 56 -6.62 14.62 11.45
CA SER A 56 -7.34 14.51 12.72
C SER A 56 -6.42 14.17 13.88
N MET A 57 -5.31 13.44 13.68
CA MET A 57 -4.30 13.17 14.70
C MET A 57 -3.44 14.41 15.02
N LEU A 58 -3.18 15.29 14.05
CA LEU A 58 -2.56 16.60 14.27
C LEU A 58 -3.48 17.53 15.08
N LEU A 59 -4.77 17.61 14.71
CA LEU A 59 -5.77 18.40 15.44
C LEU A 59 -6.06 17.82 16.84
N LEU A 60 -6.11 16.48 16.97
CA LEU A 60 -6.15 15.83 18.28
C LEU A 60 -4.85 16.13 19.05
N GLY A 61 -3.69 16.06 18.39
CA GLY A 61 -2.39 16.29 19.01
C GLY A 61 -2.28 17.67 19.64
N GLN A 62 -2.72 18.72 18.93
CA GLN A 62 -2.75 20.08 19.45
C GLN A 62 -3.74 20.26 20.62
N HIS A 63 -4.94 19.70 20.52
CA HIS A 63 -5.93 19.77 21.60
C HIS A 63 -5.53 18.93 22.83
N GLN A 64 -4.89 17.78 22.62
CA GLN A 64 -4.34 16.96 23.71
C GLN A 64 -3.10 17.61 24.33
N LEU A 65 -2.32 18.35 23.55
CA LEU A 65 -1.21 19.16 24.03
C LEU A 65 -1.68 20.28 24.94
N GLU A 66 -2.70 21.05 24.53
CA GLU A 66 -3.31 22.09 25.36
C GLU A 66 -3.87 21.51 26.66
N ARG A 67 -4.55 20.35 26.60
CA ARG A 67 -5.04 19.63 27.78
C ARG A 67 -3.93 19.12 28.69
N ALA A 68 -2.83 18.62 28.13
CA ALA A 68 -1.70 18.14 28.90
C ALA A 68 -0.98 19.30 29.61
N ILE A 69 -0.83 20.43 28.93
CA ILE A 69 -0.27 21.66 29.52
C ILE A 69 -1.20 22.16 30.62
N SER A 70 -2.51 22.26 30.38
CA SER A 70 -3.47 22.72 31.41
C SER A 70 -3.49 21.80 32.64
N TYR A 71 -3.44 20.48 32.41
CA TYR A 71 -3.36 19.50 33.49
C TYR A 71 -2.05 19.63 34.28
N ALA A 72 -0.93 19.82 33.58
CA ALA A 72 0.37 20.01 34.22
C ALA A 72 0.44 21.31 35.03
N THR A 73 -0.14 22.41 34.52
CA THR A 73 -0.20 23.68 35.25
C THR A 73 -1.09 23.57 36.49
N GLU A 74 -2.27 22.95 36.36
CA GLU A 74 -3.20 22.71 37.49
C GLU A 74 -2.53 21.85 38.57
N LYS A 75 -1.80 20.79 38.18
CA LYS A 75 -1.05 19.96 39.13
C LYS A 75 0.12 20.67 39.80
N CYS A 76 0.77 21.62 39.11
CA CYS A 76 1.82 22.42 39.72
C CYS A 76 1.25 23.43 40.72
N GLU A 77 0.08 24.01 40.44
CA GLU A 77 -0.67 24.86 41.36
C GLU A 77 -1.13 24.08 42.60
N ASP A 78 -1.70 22.87 42.43
CA ASP A 78 -2.10 21.97 43.52
C ASP A 78 -0.94 21.64 44.49
N LEU A 79 0.29 21.58 43.97
CA LEU A 79 1.50 21.21 44.71
C LEU A 79 2.32 22.42 45.19
N ASP A 80 1.83 23.65 44.98
CA ASP A 80 2.51 24.92 45.28
C ASP A 80 3.92 25.00 44.65
N ILE A 81 4.07 24.41 43.46
CA ILE A 81 5.29 24.41 42.67
C ILE A 81 5.25 25.59 41.71
N SER A 82 6.14 26.57 41.92
CA SER A 82 6.33 27.68 40.97
C SER A 82 6.73 27.14 39.58
N ILE A 83 5.89 27.45 38.58
CA ILE A 83 6.08 27.15 37.15
C ILE A 83 7.17 28.05 36.54
N GLU A 84 7.73 29.02 37.28
CA GLU A 84 8.84 29.82 36.79
C GLU A 84 10.14 29.01 36.77
N ARG A 85 10.95 29.20 35.73
CA ARG A 85 12.28 28.61 35.63
C ARG A 85 13.12 28.96 36.87
N ARG A 86 13.34 27.98 37.76
CA ARG A 86 14.35 28.05 38.83
C ARG A 86 15.75 27.91 38.23
N GLY A 87 16.20 28.96 37.55
CA GLY A 87 17.52 29.04 36.94
C GLY A 87 17.87 30.48 36.60
N ARG A 88 19.11 30.87 36.88
CA ARG A 88 19.65 32.22 36.67
C ARG A 88 19.40 32.64 35.21
N ARG A 89 18.34 33.42 34.94
CA ARG A 89 18.17 34.08 33.64
C ARG A 89 19.46 34.87 33.39
N ARG A 90 20.27 34.43 32.43
CA ARG A 90 21.33 35.28 31.87
C ARG A 90 20.61 36.36 31.06
N PHE A 91 20.04 37.34 31.75
CA PHE A 91 19.60 38.56 31.10
C PHE A 91 20.80 39.11 30.34
N ARG A 92 20.68 39.22 29.03
CA ARG A 92 21.64 40.03 28.28
C ARG A 92 21.53 41.44 28.84
N LYS A 93 22.67 42.05 29.18
CA LYS A 93 22.68 43.45 29.61
C LYS A 93 22.16 44.29 28.44
N ARG A 94 21.02 44.96 28.64
CA ARG A 94 20.44 45.86 27.64
C ARG A 94 21.31 47.09 27.48
N MET A 95 21.38 47.61 26.26
CA MET A 95 22.02 48.88 26.00
C MET A 95 21.09 50.04 26.39
N PRO A 96 21.62 51.20 26.86
CA PRO A 96 20.79 52.38 27.11
C PRO A 96 20.02 52.79 25.83
N GLY A 97 18.68 52.85 25.91
CA GLY A 97 17.80 53.15 24.77
C GLY A 97 17.11 51.93 24.14
N GLU A 98 17.46 50.71 24.56
CA GLU A 98 16.86 49.47 24.06
C GLU A 98 15.52 49.16 24.78
N VAL A 99 14.40 49.35 24.08
CA VAL A 99 13.03 49.07 24.58
C VAL A 99 12.62 47.60 24.36
N ALA A 100 13.33 46.88 23.49
CA ALA A 100 13.05 45.49 23.19
C ALA A 100 13.27 44.60 24.44
N ARG A 101 12.28 43.77 24.76
CA ARG A 101 12.48 42.68 25.73
C ARG A 101 13.13 41.50 25.01
N ASP A 102 13.99 40.76 25.71
CA ASP A 102 14.50 39.46 25.25
C ASP A 102 13.31 38.61 24.79
N ALA A 103 13.35 38.14 23.54
CA ALA A 103 12.35 37.26 22.91
C ALA A 103 12.47 35.81 23.42
N GLY A 104 12.73 35.63 24.71
CA GLY A 104 12.75 34.32 25.33
C GLY A 104 11.31 33.81 25.46
N LEU A 105 11.05 32.62 24.91
CA LEU A 105 9.80 31.90 25.13
C LEU A 105 9.61 31.65 26.64
N THR A 106 8.36 31.75 27.09
CA THR A 106 7.96 31.36 28.45
C THR A 106 8.07 29.84 28.62
N LEU A 107 8.16 29.33 29.86
CA LEU A 107 8.21 27.88 30.11
C LEU A 107 7.07 27.10 29.43
N PRO A 108 5.79 27.54 29.47
CA PRO A 108 4.72 26.82 28.77
C PRO A 108 4.90 26.84 27.25
N GLU A 109 5.38 27.96 26.67
CA GLU A 109 5.65 28.04 25.23
C GLU A 109 6.83 27.15 24.81
N GLU A 110 7.85 26.99 25.66
CA GLU A 110 8.95 26.05 25.40
C GLU A 110 8.54 24.59 25.56
N LEU A 111 7.70 24.28 26.55
CA LEU A 111 7.11 22.95 26.71
C LEU A 111 6.24 22.61 25.50
N GLN A 112 5.40 23.56 25.06
CA GLN A 112 4.58 23.44 23.87
C GLN A 112 5.46 23.21 22.64
N ARG A 113 6.53 23.99 22.45
CA ARG A 113 7.49 23.80 21.36
C ARG A 113 8.14 22.41 21.40
N ALA A 114 8.59 21.96 22.57
CA ALA A 114 9.24 20.66 22.71
C ALA A 114 8.28 19.50 22.40
N MET A 115 7.03 19.60 22.84
CA MET A 115 6.01 18.59 22.54
C MET A 115 5.58 18.62 21.07
N LEU A 116 5.46 19.79 20.45
CA LEU A 116 5.22 19.91 19.00
C LEU A 116 6.38 19.31 18.20
N GLU A 117 7.63 19.55 18.59
CA GLU A 117 8.80 18.94 17.96
C GLU A 117 8.77 17.40 18.07
N CYS A 118 8.29 16.86 19.19
CA CYS A 118 8.08 15.42 19.35
C CYS A 118 6.99 14.88 18.42
N LEU A 119 5.89 15.61 18.25
CA LEU A 119 4.81 15.25 17.34
C LEU A 119 5.27 15.29 15.87
N ASP A 120 6.02 16.32 15.49
CA ASP A 120 6.58 16.46 14.14
C ASP A 120 7.53 15.29 13.83
N ARG A 121 8.42 14.96 14.76
CA ARG A 121 9.33 13.80 14.60
C ARG A 121 8.54 12.49 14.51
N PHE A 122 7.53 12.31 15.34
CA PHE A 122 6.66 11.12 15.30
C PHE A 122 5.95 11.01 13.95
N TYR A 123 5.46 12.12 13.42
CA TYR A 123 4.82 12.18 12.10
C TYR A 123 5.82 11.80 11.00
N GLU A 124 7.01 12.38 11.00
CA GLU A 124 8.07 12.05 10.03
C GLU A 124 8.46 10.57 10.09
N GLU A 125 8.63 10.00 11.29
CA GLU A 125 8.93 8.57 11.45
C GLU A 125 7.79 7.69 10.93
N LEU A 126 6.53 8.06 11.20
CA LEU A 126 5.37 7.30 10.77
C LEU A 126 5.23 7.38 9.24
N GLU A 127 5.40 8.55 8.65
CA GLU A 127 5.40 8.74 7.20
C GLU A 127 6.53 7.95 6.54
N HIS A 128 7.74 7.98 7.10
CA HIS A 128 8.85 7.17 6.61
C HIS A 128 8.53 5.67 6.68
N ARG A 129 8.00 5.17 7.81
CA ARG A 129 7.64 3.75 7.94
C ARG A 129 6.53 3.37 6.97
N TYR A 130 5.54 4.23 6.77
CA TYR A 130 4.48 4.01 5.79
C TYR A 130 5.04 3.91 4.37
N LYS A 131 5.90 4.85 3.94
CA LYS A 131 6.55 4.82 2.63
C LYS A 131 7.34 3.53 2.43
N ALA A 132 8.14 3.14 3.43
CA ALA A 132 8.89 1.88 3.36
C ALA A 132 7.98 0.65 3.24
N MET A 133 6.82 0.62 3.94
CA MET A 133 5.84 -0.45 3.78
C MET A 133 5.16 -0.43 2.41
N ASP A 134 4.83 0.75 1.88
CA ASP A 134 4.22 0.92 0.56
C ASP A 134 5.19 0.47 -0.55
N ASP A 135 6.48 0.81 -0.42
CA ASP A 135 7.53 0.36 -1.34
C ASP A 135 7.66 -1.18 -1.35
N ILE A 136 7.58 -1.82 -0.18
CA ILE A 136 7.56 -3.29 -0.06
C ILE A 136 6.31 -3.87 -0.75
N LEU A 137 5.14 -3.26 -0.57
CA LEU A 137 3.89 -3.69 -1.21
C LEU A 137 3.94 -3.55 -2.73
N ILE A 138 4.52 -2.47 -3.25
CA ILE A 138 4.68 -2.23 -4.69
C ILE A 138 5.64 -3.26 -5.28
N THR A 139 6.76 -3.52 -4.60
CA THR A 139 7.80 -4.45 -5.07
C THR A 139 7.30 -5.90 -5.07
N PHE A 140 6.76 -6.38 -3.94
CA PHE A 140 6.39 -7.79 -3.76
C PHE A 140 4.92 -8.07 -4.05
N GLY A 141 4.14 -7.05 -4.43
CA GLY A 141 2.73 -7.16 -4.76
C GLY A 141 2.45 -8.19 -5.86
N VAL A 142 3.40 -8.39 -6.79
CA VAL A 142 3.28 -9.38 -7.86
C VAL A 142 3.24 -10.82 -7.35
N VAL A 143 3.86 -11.12 -6.20
CA VAL A 143 3.96 -12.48 -5.66
C VAL A 143 2.75 -12.86 -4.81
N GLN A 144 1.83 -11.90 -4.58
CA GLN A 144 0.60 -12.17 -3.85
C GLN A 144 -0.36 -13.01 -4.71
N PRO A 145 -1.00 -14.06 -4.16
CA PRO A 145 -1.94 -14.90 -4.91
C PRO A 145 -3.07 -14.12 -5.58
N LYS A 146 -3.55 -13.04 -4.96
CA LYS A 146 -4.55 -12.13 -5.54
C LYS A 146 -4.04 -11.57 -6.88
N THR A 147 -2.92 -10.86 -6.88
CA THR A 147 -2.31 -10.27 -8.07
C THR A 147 -1.93 -11.34 -9.11
N LEU A 148 -1.29 -12.44 -8.67
CA LEU A 148 -0.88 -13.54 -9.53
C LEU A 148 -2.03 -14.15 -10.34
N LEU A 149 -3.25 -14.19 -9.78
CA LEU A 149 -4.37 -14.90 -10.38
C LEU A 149 -5.40 -13.97 -11.04
N THR A 150 -5.54 -12.73 -10.58
CA THR A 150 -6.53 -11.79 -11.14
C THR A 150 -5.98 -10.81 -12.16
N SER A 151 -4.69 -10.50 -12.13
CA SER A 151 -4.13 -9.44 -12.99
C SER A 151 -4.10 -9.82 -14.47
N THR A 152 -4.24 -8.85 -15.36
CA THR A 152 -4.04 -9.07 -16.79
C THR A 152 -2.56 -9.15 -17.13
N GLU A 153 -2.21 -9.66 -18.32
CA GLU A 153 -0.81 -9.68 -18.77
C GLU A 153 -0.22 -8.26 -18.85
N GLU A 154 -1.02 -7.29 -19.29
CA GLU A 154 -0.65 -5.87 -19.37
C GLU A 154 -0.31 -5.31 -17.97
N GLU A 155 -1.15 -5.58 -16.97
CA GLU A 155 -0.89 -5.17 -15.59
C GLU A 155 0.37 -5.85 -15.02
N LEU A 156 0.61 -7.11 -15.37
CA LEU A 156 1.82 -7.82 -14.93
C LEU A 156 3.09 -7.18 -15.53
N ARG A 157 3.05 -6.73 -16.79
CA ARG A 157 4.19 -6.02 -17.42
C ARG A 157 4.55 -4.71 -16.72
N ASP A 158 3.59 -4.06 -16.06
CA ASP A 158 3.83 -2.84 -15.29
C ASP A 158 4.36 -3.13 -13.87
N ILE A 159 3.94 -4.24 -13.26
CA ILE A 159 4.24 -4.55 -11.85
C ILE A 159 5.53 -5.37 -11.70
N VAL A 160 5.76 -6.36 -12.55
CA VAL A 160 6.91 -7.28 -12.49
C VAL A 160 8.26 -6.55 -12.50
N PRO A 161 8.47 -5.47 -13.29
CA PRO A 161 9.72 -4.73 -13.29
C PRO A 161 10.12 -4.16 -11.92
N ASN A 162 9.16 -3.90 -11.03
CA ASN A 162 9.46 -3.41 -9.68
C ASN A 162 10.18 -4.48 -8.85
N LEU A 163 9.85 -5.76 -9.08
CA LEU A 163 10.51 -6.88 -8.42
C LEU A 163 11.90 -7.13 -9.04
N THR A 164 12.01 -7.16 -10.36
CA THR A 164 13.28 -7.46 -11.05
C THR A 164 14.31 -6.34 -10.90
N LYS A 165 13.89 -5.11 -10.59
CA LYS A 165 14.80 -4.03 -10.22
C LYS A 165 15.58 -4.32 -8.93
N ILE A 166 15.01 -5.08 -8.00
CA ILE A 166 15.69 -5.48 -6.76
C ILE A 166 16.47 -6.77 -6.93
N TYR A 167 15.96 -7.68 -7.76
CA TYR A 167 16.58 -8.97 -8.06
C TYR A 167 16.88 -9.06 -9.56
N ASP A 168 18.09 -8.65 -9.93
CA ASP A 168 18.60 -8.64 -11.31
C ASP A 168 18.74 -10.05 -11.91
N GLU A 169 18.87 -11.08 -11.07
CA GLU A 169 18.83 -12.50 -11.47
C GLU A 169 17.48 -12.94 -12.03
N LEU A 170 16.40 -12.19 -11.76
CA LEU A 170 15.05 -12.54 -12.21
C LEU A 170 14.71 -11.85 -13.53
N CYS A 171 14.38 -12.66 -14.54
CA CYS A 171 13.87 -12.17 -15.80
C CYS A 171 12.36 -11.85 -15.71
N ALA A 172 11.98 -10.63 -16.06
CA ALA A 172 10.58 -10.19 -15.99
C ALA A 172 9.67 -11.05 -16.88
N GLU A 173 10.15 -11.39 -18.08
CA GLU A 173 9.32 -12.07 -19.07
C GLU A 173 9.11 -13.54 -18.69
N ASP A 174 10.13 -14.15 -18.07
CA ASP A 174 10.04 -15.51 -17.53
C ASP A 174 9.02 -15.56 -16.39
N ILE A 175 9.07 -14.59 -15.45
CA ILE A 175 8.07 -14.50 -14.39
C ILE A 175 6.66 -14.39 -14.97
N ILE A 176 6.42 -13.52 -15.95
CA ILE A 176 5.09 -13.35 -16.55
C ILE A 176 4.62 -14.67 -17.18
N LEU A 177 5.48 -15.35 -17.95
CA LEU A 177 5.15 -16.63 -18.57
C LEU A 177 4.88 -17.72 -17.54
N GLU A 178 5.65 -17.76 -16.46
CA GLU A 178 5.46 -18.68 -15.35
C GLU A 178 4.14 -18.44 -14.60
N ILE A 179 3.75 -17.18 -14.38
CA ILE A 179 2.44 -16.83 -13.80
C ILE A 179 1.30 -17.36 -14.68
N LEU A 180 1.40 -17.16 -16.00
CA LEU A 180 0.41 -17.68 -16.95
C LEU A 180 0.40 -19.22 -17.01
N ARG A 181 1.54 -19.87 -16.85
CA ARG A 181 1.64 -21.34 -16.70
C ARG A 181 0.98 -21.81 -15.40
N LEU A 182 1.22 -21.12 -14.29
CA LEU A 182 0.63 -21.45 -13.00
C LEU A 182 -0.90 -21.40 -13.05
N ARG A 183 -1.49 -20.40 -13.71
CA ARG A 183 -2.95 -20.33 -13.92
C ARG A 183 -3.48 -21.56 -14.66
N ARG A 184 -2.79 -21.98 -15.72
CA ARG A 184 -3.14 -23.19 -16.48
C ARG A 184 -2.99 -24.46 -15.63
N HIS A 185 -1.99 -24.52 -14.76
CA HIS A 185 -1.81 -25.64 -13.81
C HIS A 185 -2.94 -25.72 -12.78
N LEU A 186 -3.45 -24.58 -12.30
CA LEU A 186 -4.61 -24.53 -11.42
C LEU A 186 -5.89 -25.03 -12.12
N GLU A 187 -6.11 -24.58 -13.36
CA GLU A 187 -7.24 -25.05 -14.18
C GLU A 187 -7.16 -26.56 -14.44
N ALA A 188 -5.97 -27.07 -14.80
CA ALA A 188 -5.75 -28.50 -15.01
C ALA A 188 -5.97 -29.33 -13.74
N ALA A 189 -5.69 -28.77 -12.57
CA ALA A 189 -5.93 -29.39 -11.28
C ALA A 189 -7.39 -29.26 -10.79
N SER A 190 -8.30 -28.73 -11.62
CA SER A 190 -9.71 -28.47 -11.29
C SER A 190 -9.92 -27.54 -10.09
N ILE A 191 -8.96 -26.64 -9.83
CA ILE A 191 -9.07 -25.65 -8.75
C ILE A 191 -9.63 -24.35 -9.34
N SER A 192 -10.66 -23.81 -8.69
CA SER A 192 -11.23 -22.53 -9.13
C SER A 192 -10.27 -21.38 -8.80
N LEU A 193 -10.14 -20.41 -9.71
CA LEU A 193 -9.33 -19.21 -9.46
C LEU A 193 -9.85 -18.42 -8.25
N GLN A 194 -11.17 -18.42 -8.00
CA GLN A 194 -11.77 -17.74 -6.85
C GLN A 194 -11.31 -18.33 -5.50
N GLU A 195 -11.18 -19.65 -5.43
CA GLU A 195 -10.63 -20.34 -4.26
C GLU A 195 -9.15 -20.00 -4.09
N ALA A 196 -8.37 -20.13 -5.17
CA ALA A 196 -6.92 -19.91 -5.13
C ALA A 196 -6.53 -18.45 -4.84
N VAL A 197 -7.39 -17.47 -5.16
CA VAL A 197 -7.20 -16.04 -4.82
C VAL A 197 -7.26 -15.79 -3.30
N GLN A 198 -7.97 -16.63 -2.55
CA GLN A 198 -8.03 -16.53 -1.09
C GLN A 198 -6.86 -17.23 -0.40
N TRP A 199 -6.04 -17.97 -1.15
CA TRP A 199 -4.90 -18.66 -0.58
C TRP A 199 -3.83 -17.69 -0.11
N THR A 200 -3.10 -18.13 0.90
CA THR A 200 -1.84 -17.53 1.31
C THR A 200 -0.73 -17.88 0.34
N THR A 201 0.33 -17.06 0.31
CA THR A 201 1.55 -17.33 -0.47
C THR A 201 2.15 -18.71 -0.15
N LEU A 202 2.03 -19.16 1.11
CA LEU A 202 2.48 -20.48 1.57
C LEU A 202 1.64 -21.62 0.97
N GLU A 203 0.31 -21.47 0.92
CA GLU A 203 -0.58 -22.47 0.32
C GLU A 203 -0.34 -22.60 -1.18
N LEU A 204 -0.11 -21.47 -1.87
CA LEU A 204 0.26 -21.47 -3.28
C LEU A 204 1.58 -22.20 -3.53
N LEU A 205 2.60 -21.97 -2.69
CA LEU A 205 3.87 -22.68 -2.78
C LEU A 205 3.70 -24.18 -2.49
N LYS A 206 2.92 -24.54 -1.46
CA LYS A 206 2.61 -25.95 -1.15
C LYS A 206 1.93 -26.64 -2.33
N PHE A 207 1.04 -25.96 -3.04
CA PHE A 207 0.41 -26.48 -4.25
C PHE A 207 1.46 -26.78 -5.35
N ILE A 208 2.35 -25.81 -5.64
CA ILE A 208 3.40 -25.97 -6.65
C ILE A 208 4.30 -27.17 -6.32
N VAL A 209 4.74 -27.29 -5.07
CA VAL A 209 5.62 -28.39 -4.64
C VAL A 209 4.88 -29.73 -4.64
N LYS A 210 3.65 -29.78 -4.12
CA LYS A 210 2.88 -31.04 -4.03
C LYS A 210 2.49 -31.62 -5.39
N ARG A 211 2.32 -30.75 -6.40
CA ARG A 211 1.98 -31.15 -7.77
C ARG A 211 3.19 -31.29 -8.70
N ASP A 212 4.39 -31.09 -8.16
CA ASP A 212 5.66 -31.18 -8.88
C ASP A 212 5.79 -30.18 -10.06
N TYR A 213 5.26 -28.97 -9.86
CA TYR A 213 5.37 -27.87 -10.84
C TYR A 213 6.61 -26.99 -10.63
N SER A 214 7.54 -27.39 -9.77
CA SER A 214 8.72 -26.58 -9.44
C SER A 214 9.61 -26.32 -10.66
N GLU A 215 9.72 -27.31 -11.56
CA GLU A 215 10.49 -27.21 -12.81
C GLU A 215 9.76 -26.37 -13.88
N SER A 216 8.44 -26.24 -13.81
CA SER A 216 7.66 -25.48 -14.80
C SER A 216 7.54 -23.99 -14.46
N VAL A 217 7.67 -23.64 -13.18
CA VAL A 217 7.65 -22.27 -12.64
C VAL A 217 8.82 -21.99 -11.69
N PRO A 218 10.08 -22.15 -12.13
CA PRO A 218 11.26 -22.09 -11.26
C PRO A 218 11.49 -20.70 -10.66
N SER A 219 11.36 -19.63 -11.45
CA SER A 219 11.64 -18.25 -11.02
C SER A 219 10.60 -17.79 -9.99
N LEU A 220 9.33 -18.11 -10.25
CA LEU A 220 8.22 -17.81 -9.35
C LEU A 220 8.31 -18.64 -8.06
N ALA A 221 8.66 -19.92 -8.16
CA ALA A 221 8.87 -20.77 -6.99
C ALA A 221 10.01 -20.25 -6.11
N LEU A 222 11.09 -19.74 -6.71
CA LEU A 222 12.19 -19.11 -5.98
C LEU A 222 11.72 -17.85 -5.25
N CYS A 223 10.97 -16.96 -5.92
CA CYS A 223 10.39 -15.75 -5.32
C CYS A 223 9.50 -16.09 -4.11
N LEU A 224 8.62 -17.08 -4.27
CA LEU A 224 7.72 -17.53 -3.22
C LEU A 224 8.48 -18.10 -2.01
N LYS A 225 9.53 -18.90 -2.24
CA LYS A 225 10.38 -19.46 -1.18
C LYS A 225 11.12 -18.37 -0.42
N PHE A 226 11.72 -17.43 -1.15
CA PHE A 226 12.49 -16.33 -0.54
C PHE A 226 11.61 -15.50 0.41
N LEU A 227 10.42 -15.11 -0.04
CA LEU A 227 9.48 -14.36 0.80
C LEU A 227 9.11 -15.09 2.10
N ILE A 228 8.87 -16.40 2.02
CA ILE A 228 8.48 -17.19 3.19
C ILE A 228 9.64 -17.33 4.18
N ILE A 229 10.87 -17.53 3.69
CA ILE A 229 12.07 -17.62 4.54
C ILE A 229 12.28 -16.29 5.27
N CYS A 230 12.23 -15.16 4.56
CA CYS A 230 12.41 -13.84 5.19
C CYS A 230 11.36 -13.58 6.27
N VAL A 231 10.09 -13.92 6.02
CA VAL A 231 9.01 -13.78 7.02
C VAL A 231 9.26 -14.70 8.22
N SER A 232 9.74 -15.92 8.01
CA SER A 232 10.07 -16.85 9.09
C SER A 232 11.22 -16.34 9.95
N VAL A 233 12.32 -15.87 9.35
CA VAL A 233 13.48 -15.34 10.09
C VAL A 233 13.09 -14.15 10.95
N ALA A 234 12.37 -13.18 10.37
CA ALA A 234 11.89 -12.00 11.10
C ALA A 234 10.92 -12.35 12.24
N SER A 235 10.16 -13.44 12.09
CA SER A 235 9.29 -13.97 13.14
C SER A 235 10.09 -14.63 14.27
N CYS A 236 11.10 -15.42 13.93
CA CYS A 236 11.98 -16.08 14.88
C CYS A 236 12.78 -15.06 15.71
N GLU A 237 13.36 -14.02 15.09
CA GLU A 237 14.11 -12.99 15.79
C GLU A 237 13.28 -12.27 16.87
N ARG A 238 12.01 -11.99 16.59
CA ARG A 238 11.09 -11.38 17.55
C ARG A 238 10.77 -12.29 18.73
N SER A 239 10.64 -13.60 18.49
CA SER A 239 10.38 -14.57 19.57
C SER A 239 11.58 -14.81 20.50
N PHE A 240 12.79 -14.47 20.07
CA PHE A 240 13.99 -14.53 20.93
C PHE A 240 14.22 -13.25 21.74
N GLN A 241 13.54 -12.16 21.39
CA GLN A 241 13.63 -10.87 22.10
C GLN A 241 12.57 -10.69 23.19
N THR A 242 11.63 -11.62 23.31
CA THR A 242 10.64 -11.74 24.39
C THR A 242 11.10 -12.76 25.42
#